data_AF-A0A929V709-F1
#
_entry.id   AF-A0A929V709-F1
#
_cell.length_a   1.000
_cell.length_b   1.000
_cell.length_c   1.000
_cell.angle_alpha   90.00
_cell.angle_beta   90.00
_cell.angle_gamma   90.00
#
_symmetry.space_group_name_H-M   'P 1'
#
loop_
_entity.id
_entity.type
_entity.pdbx_description
1 polymer ?
#
loop_
_entity_poly.entity_id
_entity_poly.type
_entity_poly.pdbx_seq_one_letter_code
_entity_poly.pdbx_strand_id
1 'polypeptide(L)' 'MVTTQEMKSCVGKKVKIYLINGKTLNVICDCYIQAEDEEDEPLLEFGNEIVVQSEIERIEILN' A
#
# COMPACT_ATOMS: atom_id res chain seq x y z
N MET A 1 -5.35 -6.45 8.70
CA MET A 1 -4.20 -5.71 8.17
C MET A 1 -3.73 -6.48 6.95
N VAL A 2 -3.50 -5.81 5.83
CA VAL A 2 -2.98 -6.46 4.62
C VAL A 2 -1.61 -7.08 4.89
N THR A 3 -1.24 -8.12 4.17
CA THR A 3 0.07 -8.76 4.27
C THR A 3 1.11 -8.03 3.43
N THR A 4 2.39 -8.18 3.79
CA THR A 4 3.49 -7.66 2.95
C THR A 4 3.53 -8.32 1.58
N GLN A 5 3.03 -9.55 1.44
CA GLN A 5 2.91 -10.23 0.16
C GLN A 5 1.85 -9.57 -0.73
N GLU A 6 0.70 -9.18 -0.17
CA GLU A 6 -0.31 -8.39 -0.88
C GLU A 6 0.26 -7.03 -1.32
N MET A 7 0.99 -6.33 -0.43
CA MET A 7 1.66 -5.05 -0.76
C MET A 7 2.72 -5.21 -1.86
N LYS A 8 3.55 -6.25 -1.83
CA LYS A 8 4.52 -6.49 -2.91
C LYS A 8 3.85 -6.80 -4.25
N SER A 9 2.67 -7.42 -4.21
CA SER A 9 1.96 -7.82 -5.42
C SER A 9 1.34 -6.67 -6.21
N CYS A 10 1.18 -5.48 -5.60
CA CYS A 10 0.61 -4.31 -6.26
C CYS A 10 1.63 -3.43 -6.99
N VAL A 11 2.94 -3.56 -6.71
CA VAL A 11 3.98 -2.74 -7.33
C VAL A 11 3.91 -2.79 -8.86
N GLY A 12 3.90 -1.62 -9.49
CA GLY A 12 3.77 -1.42 -10.93
C GLY A 12 2.36 -1.59 -11.49
N LYS A 13 1.35 -1.84 -10.65
CA LYS A 13 -0.04 -2.07 -11.08
C LYS A 13 -0.93 -0.91 -10.69
N LYS A 14 -2.00 -0.72 -11.48
CA LYS A 14 -3.11 0.14 -11.09
C LYS A 14 -3.90 -0.55 -9.98
N VAL A 15 -4.11 0.15 -8.88
CA VAL A 15 -4.78 -0.38 -7.70
C VAL A 15 -5.80 0.59 -7.16
N LYS A 16 -6.81 0.03 -6.50
CA LYS A 16 -7.69 0.76 -5.60
C LYS A 16 -7.38 0.36 -4.16
N ILE A 17 -7.02 1.34 -3.34
CA ILE A 17 -6.67 1.13 -1.93
C ILE A 17 -7.79 1.69 -1.07
N TYR A 18 -8.19 0.92 -0.08
CA TYR A 18 -9.15 1.29 0.94
C TYR A 18 -8.37 1.53 2.22
N LEU A 19 -8.44 2.76 2.73
CA LEU A 19 -7.77 3.16 3.96
C LEU A 19 -8.73 3.00 5.15
N ILE A 20 -8.19 2.69 6.33
CA ILE A 20 -8.99 2.54 7.57
C ILE A 20 -9.79 3.79 7.95
N ASN A 21 -9.40 4.97 7.47
CA ASN A 21 -10.14 6.23 7.67
C ASN A 21 -11.35 6.38 6.70
N GLY A 22 -11.66 5.35 5.90
CA GLY A 22 -12.75 5.34 4.93
C GLY A 22 -12.43 6.02 3.59
N LYS A 23 -11.23 6.59 3.41
CA LYS A 23 -10.79 7.13 2.13
C LYS A 23 -10.39 6.01 1.17
N THR A 24 -10.47 6.29 -0.13
CA THR A 24 -9.97 5.39 -1.15
C THR A 24 -9.03 6.10 -2.11
N LEU A 25 -7.95 5.43 -2.51
CA LEU A 25 -7.02 5.88 -3.55
C LEU A 25 -7.19 5.03 -4.81
N ASN A 26 -7.09 5.63 -5.99
CA ASN A 26 -7.06 4.92 -7.28
C ASN A 26 -5.84 5.38 -8.07
N VAL A 27 -4.75 4.62 -7.95
CA VAL A 27 -3.39 5.05 -8.25
C VAL A 27 -2.58 3.89 -8.81
N ILE A 28 -1.42 4.18 -9.41
CA ILE A 28 -0.41 3.17 -9.70
C ILE A 28 0.49 3.06 -8.48
N CYS A 29 0.74 1.83 -8.01
CA CYS A 29 1.71 1.59 -6.95
C CYS A 29 3.12 1.69 -7.53
N ASP A 30 3.91 2.66 -7.09
CA ASP A 30 5.25 2.87 -7.63
C ASP A 30 6.26 1.95 -6.99
N CYS A 31 6.28 1.89 -5.65
CA CYS A 31 7.22 1.05 -4.93
C CYS A 31 6.66 0.50 -3.62
N TYR A 32 7.33 -0.55 -3.14
CA TYR A 32 7.18 -1.11 -1.80
C TYR A 32 8.48 -0.90 -1.05
N ILE A 33 8.40 -0.34 0.16
CA ILE A 33 9.54 -0.14 1.05
C ILE A 33 9.37 -1.06 2.25
N GLN A 34 10.40 -1.86 2.51
CA GLN A 34 10.44 -2.78 3.64
C GLN A 34 10.79 -2.02 4.92
N ALA A 35 10.17 -2.38 6.05
CA ALA A 35 10.59 -1.90 7.37
C ALA A 35 12.07 -2.22 7.62
N GLU A 36 12.83 -1.25 8.13
CA GLU A 36 14.27 -1.42 8.42
C GLU A 36 14.49 -2.05 9.80
N ASP A 37 13.63 -1.73 10.78
CA ASP A 37 13.69 -2.22 12.16
C ASP A 37 12.35 -2.82 12.64
N GLU A 38 12.34 -3.47 13.81
CA GLU A 38 11.14 -4.07 14.41
C GLU A 38 10.07 -3.03 14.85
N GLU A 39 10.47 -1.77 15.00
CA GLU A 39 9.56 -0.66 15.32
C GLU A 39 8.97 0.01 14.06
N ASP A 40 9.49 -0.31 12.87
CA ASP A 40 9.04 0.25 11.61
C ASP A 40 7.96 -0.61 10.93
N GLU A 41 7.14 0.04 10.11
CA GLU A 41 6.16 -0.63 9.26
C GLU A 41 6.54 -0.50 7.78
N PRO A 42 6.28 -1.55 6.97
CA PRO A 42 6.42 -1.43 5.54
C PRO A 42 5.40 -0.44 4.99
N LEU A 43 5.75 0.21 3.89
CA LEU A 43 4.94 1.26 3.27
C LEU A 43 4.89 1.14 1.75
N LEU A 44 3.89 1.77 1.16
CA LEU A 44 3.70 1.88 -0.29
C LEU A 44 3.77 3.33 -0.72
N GLU A 45 4.41 3.57 -1.87
CA GLU A 45 4.49 4.87 -2.52
C GLU A 45 3.56 4.92 -3.74
N PHE A 46 2.83 6.03 -3.87
CA PHE A 46 1.88 6.33 -4.94
C PHE A 46 2.09 7.78 -5.41
N GLY A 47 3.04 8.01 -6.30
CA GLY A 47 3.45 9.31 -6.79
C GLY A 47 3.98 10.19 -5.67
N ASN A 48 3.15 11.11 -5.18
CA ASN A 48 3.51 12.03 -4.10
C ASN A 48 2.95 11.60 -2.73
N GLU A 49 2.30 10.44 -2.63
CA GLU A 49 1.73 9.94 -1.38
C GLU A 49 2.43 8.66 -0.90
N ILE A 50 2.56 8.55 0.42
CA ILE A 50 3.09 7.38 1.12
C ILE A 50 2.02 6.89 2.09
N VAL A 51 1.80 5.59 2.15
CA VAL A 51 0.83 4.96 3.05
C VAL A 51 1.50 3.80 3.78
N VAL A 52 1.42 3.78 5.11
CA VAL A 52 1.97 2.69 5.94
C VAL A 52 0.99 1.51 6.01
N GLN A 53 1.50 0.30 6.29
CA GLN A 53 0.71 -0.93 6.29
C GLN A 53 -0.52 -0.86 7.20
N SER A 54 -0.39 -0.30 8.40
CA SER A 54 -1.50 -0.15 9.35
C SER A 54 -2.62 0.76 8.87
N GLU A 55 -2.35 1.67 7.92
CA GLU A 55 -3.36 2.55 7.32
C GLU A 55 -4.18 1.87 6.21
N ILE A 56 -3.74 0.69 5.76
CA ILE A 56 -4.37 -0.03 4.65
C ILE A 56 -5.35 -1.06 5.18
N GLU A 57 -6.63 -0.84 4.87
CA GLU A 57 -7.70 -1.80 5.13
C GLU A 57 -7.71 -2.91 4.06
N ARG A 58 -7.64 -2.53 2.78
CA ARG A 58 -7.70 -3.46 1.64
C ARG A 58 -7.00 -2.91 0.40
N ILE A 59 -6.41 -3.79 -0.39
CA ILE A 59 -5.87 -3.49 -1.73
C ILE A 59 -6.66 -4.28 -2.78
N GLU A 60 -7.07 -3.62 -3.86
CA GLU A 60 -7.73 -4.22 -5.00
C GLU A 60 -6.93 -3.90 -6.27
N ILE A 61 -6.39 -4.93 -6.93
CA ILE A 61 -5.64 -4.76 -8.18
C ILE A 61 -6.64 -4.63 -9.33
N LEU A 62 -6.52 -3.55 -10.10
CA LEU A 62 -7.39 -3.24 -11.23
C LEU A 62 -6.72 -3.75 -12.52
N ASN A 63 -7.42 -4.60 -13.26
CA ASN A 63 -6.99 -5.10 -14.58
C ASN A 63 -7.15 -4.05 -15.68
#